data_AF-A0A822D2I9-F1
#
_entry.id   AF-A0A822D2I9-F1
#
_cell.length_a   1.000
_cell.length_b   1.000
_cell.length_c   1.000
_cell.angle_alpha   90.00
_cell.angle_beta   90.00
_cell.angle_gamma   90.00
#
_symmetry.space_group_name_H-M   'P 1'
#
loop_
_entity.id
_entity.type
_entity.pdbx_description
1 polymer ?
#
loop_
_entity_poly.entity_id
_entity_poly.type
_entity_poly.pdbx_seq_one_letter_code
_entity_poly.pdbx_strand_id
1 'polypeptide(L)'
;DEIEKRDWQIIQSFHNDNLESLKVFDDYPSLLHIDLLPKAQGRGYGTKMIHHIESELQRRGSKGVHLEMAANNDRAFHFYTKLGFTVLAQDQETIWL
;
A
#
# COMPACT_ATOMS: atom_id res chain seq x y z
N ASP A 1 0.63 19.12 -9.38
CA ASP A 1 1.11 18.22 -10.46
C ASP A 1 0.09 17.08 -10.66
N GLU A 2 0.01 16.39 -11.80
CA GLU A 2 -0.95 15.27 -11.98
C GLU A 2 -0.72 14.13 -10.97
N ILE A 3 0.54 13.98 -10.54
CA ILE A 3 0.97 13.03 -9.50
C ILE A 3 0.33 13.35 -8.15
N GLU A 4 0.41 14.60 -7.68
CA GLU A 4 -0.26 15.02 -6.43
C GLU A 4 -1.78 14.82 -6.49
N LYS A 5 -2.39 15.03 -7.66
CA LYS A 5 -3.84 14.90 -7.83
C LYS A 5 -4.29 13.43 -7.69
N ARG A 6 -3.47 12.48 -8.15
CA ARG A 6 -3.66 11.04 -7.95
C ARG A 6 -3.47 10.68 -6.48
N ASP A 7 -2.45 11.21 -5.82
CA ASP A 7 -2.19 11.00 -4.39
C ASP A 7 -3.37 11.50 -3.54
N TRP A 8 -3.92 12.67 -3.86
CA TRP A 8 -5.13 13.19 -3.21
C TRP A 8 -6.37 12.36 -3.49
N GLN A 9 -6.53 11.80 -4.69
CA GLN A 9 -7.64 10.90 -5.01
C GLN A 9 -7.55 9.58 -4.25
N ILE A 10 -6.33 9.05 -4.05
CA ILE A 10 -6.07 7.88 -3.20
C ILE A 10 -6.41 8.22 -1.75
N ILE A 11 -5.96 9.36 -1.22
CA ILE A 11 -6.33 9.82 0.14
C ILE A 11 -7.86 9.93 0.31
N GLN A 12 -8.58 10.40 -0.72
CA GLN A 12 -10.03 10.51 -0.69
C GLN A 12 -10.76 9.16 -0.83
N SER A 13 -10.15 8.15 -1.49
CA SER A 13 -10.75 6.82 -1.63
C SER A 13 -10.71 6.00 -0.33
N PHE A 14 -9.92 6.39 0.68
CA PHE A 14 -10.04 5.82 2.03
C PHE A 14 -11.38 6.14 2.72
N HIS A 15 -12.12 7.11 2.19
CA HIS A 15 -13.51 7.38 2.57
C HIS A 15 -14.51 6.64 1.67
N ASN A 16 -14.14 5.43 1.21
CA ASN A 16 -15.10 4.49 0.65
C ASN A 16 -15.76 3.73 1.82
N ASP A 17 -17.07 3.87 1.98
CA ASP A 17 -17.87 3.32 3.09
C ASP A 17 -17.64 1.81 3.37
N ASN A 18 -17.08 1.07 2.41
CA ASN A 18 -16.73 -0.34 2.57
C ASN A 18 -15.53 -0.61 3.49
N LEU A 19 -14.54 0.29 3.59
CA LEU A 19 -13.32 0.04 4.38
C LEU A 19 -13.51 0.30 5.88
N GLU A 20 -14.35 1.26 6.25
CA GLU A 20 -14.74 1.48 7.67
C GLU A 20 -15.36 0.20 8.28
N SER A 21 -16.00 -0.64 7.46
CA SER A 21 -16.60 -1.90 7.90
C SER A 21 -15.59 -3.04 8.16
N LEU A 22 -14.38 -2.95 7.60
CA LEU A 22 -13.41 -4.05 7.60
C LEU A 22 -12.45 -4.07 8.80
N LYS A 23 -12.55 -3.11 9.74
CA LYS A 23 -11.61 -2.94 10.87
C LYS A 23 -10.12 -2.81 10.49
N VAL A 24 -9.81 -2.76 9.20
CA VAL A 24 -8.43 -2.70 8.68
C VAL A 24 -7.70 -1.49 9.25
N PHE A 25 -8.39 -0.35 9.44
CA PHE A 25 -7.79 0.85 10.01
C PHE A 25 -7.44 0.73 11.51
N ASP A 26 -8.08 -0.16 12.26
CA ASP A 26 -7.77 -0.36 13.69
C ASP A 26 -6.48 -1.17 13.88
N ASP A 27 -6.30 -2.21 13.06
CA ASP A 27 -5.15 -3.12 13.12
C ASP A 27 -3.96 -2.61 12.28
N TYR A 28 -4.24 -1.95 11.16
CA TYR A 28 -3.27 -1.42 10.21
C TYR A 28 -3.50 0.09 9.97
N PRO A 29 -3.23 0.96 10.95
CA PRO A 29 -3.61 2.39 10.88
C PRO A 29 -2.80 3.22 9.87
N SER A 30 -1.68 2.71 9.37
CA SER A 30 -0.86 3.42 8.38
C SER A 30 -1.20 3.00 6.96
N LEU A 31 -1.20 3.96 6.06
CA LEU A 31 -1.28 3.70 4.63
C LEU A 31 0.08 3.83 3.98
N LEU A 32 0.36 2.96 3.02
CA LEU A 32 1.54 3.02 2.16
C LEU A 32 1.17 3.20 0.69
N HIS A 33 1.95 4.04 0.00
CA HIS A 33 2.02 4.08 -1.46
C HIS A 33 3.47 4.27 -1.92
N ILE A 34 3.91 3.55 -2.95
CA ILE A 34 5.22 3.75 -3.58
C ILE A 34 5.11 3.67 -5.10
N ASP A 35 5.81 4.58 -5.78
CA ASP A 35 5.95 4.57 -7.23
C ASP A 35 7.41 4.69 -7.63
N LEU A 36 7.84 3.82 -8.55
CA LEU A 36 9.18 3.85 -9.13
C LEU A 36 9.08 4.03 -10.63
N LEU A 37 9.74 5.08 -11.13
CA LEU A 37 9.95 5.26 -12.56
C LEU A 37 10.60 4.00 -13.16
N PRO A 38 10.30 3.62 -14.42
CA PRO A 38 10.81 2.39 -15.04
C PRO A 38 12.32 2.19 -14.89
N LYS A 39 13.11 3.27 -15.05
CA LYS A 39 14.58 3.24 -14.91
C LYS A 39 15.09 2.86 -13.51
N ALA A 40 14.27 3.04 -12.48
CA ALA A 40 14.57 2.74 -11.08
C ALA A 40 14.07 1.34 -10.65
N GLN A 41 13.22 0.69 -11.45
CA GLN A 41 12.67 -0.61 -11.13
C GLN A 41 13.69 -1.74 -11.27
N GLY A 42 13.46 -2.87 -10.57
CA GLY A 42 14.32 -4.07 -10.68
C GLY A 42 15.69 -3.95 -10.02
N ARG A 43 15.97 -2.85 -9.32
CA ARG A 43 17.27 -2.56 -8.67
C ARG A 43 17.26 -2.71 -7.14
N GLY A 44 16.16 -3.23 -6.59
CA GLY A 44 15.98 -3.38 -5.14
C GLY A 44 15.61 -2.10 -4.38
N TYR A 45 15.39 -0.97 -5.06
CA TYR A 45 14.99 0.27 -4.40
C TYR A 45 13.64 0.17 -3.70
N GLY A 46 12.65 -0.49 -4.32
CA GLY A 46 11.33 -0.69 -3.71
C GLY A 46 11.45 -1.41 -2.36
N THR A 47 12.15 -2.54 -2.31
CA THR A 47 12.40 -3.29 -1.06
C THR A 47 13.06 -2.43 0.00
N LYS A 48 14.06 -1.62 -0.35
CA LYS A 48 14.73 -0.72 0.59
C LYS A 48 13.79 0.36 1.14
N MET A 49 12.94 0.93 0.29
CA MET A 49 11.94 1.93 0.70
C MET A 49 10.90 1.33 1.65
N ILE A 50 10.42 0.12 1.34
CA ILE A 50 9.46 -0.60 2.19
C ILE A 50 10.06 -0.91 3.57
N HIS A 51 11.25 -1.52 3.63
CA HIS A 51 11.83 -1.82 4.95
C HIS A 51 12.15 -0.56 5.76
N HIS A 52 12.50 0.53 5.10
CA HIS A 52 12.69 1.81 5.77
C HIS A 52 11.39 2.34 6.37
N ILE A 53 10.29 2.34 5.61
CA ILE A 53 9.00 2.85 6.10
C ILE A 53 8.41 1.96 7.19
N GLU A 54 8.49 0.63 7.05
CA GLU A 54 8.08 -0.33 8.09
C GLU A 54 8.82 -0.09 9.40
N SER A 55 10.14 0.05 9.33
CA SER A 55 10.98 0.31 10.51
C SER A 55 10.62 1.64 11.18
N GLU A 56 10.37 2.68 10.38
CA GLU A 56 10.01 4.01 10.90
C GLU A 56 8.61 4.03 11.51
N LEU A 57 7.64 3.35 10.88
CA LEU A 57 6.29 3.20 11.41
C LEU A 57 6.30 2.44 12.74
N GLN A 58 7.06 1.35 12.82
CA GLN A 58 7.25 0.61 14.06
C GLN A 58 7.89 1.48 15.15
N ARG A 59 8.94 2.24 14.82
CA ARG A 59 9.60 3.16 15.76
C ARG A 59 8.65 4.23 16.31
N ARG A 60 7.66 4.64 15.51
CA ARG A 60 6.62 5.61 15.90
C ARG A 60 5.42 4.97 16.61
N GLY A 61 5.42 3.65 16.81
CA GLY A 61 4.35 2.94 17.50
C GLY A 61 3.12 2.66 16.64
N SER A 62 3.24 2.73 15.31
CA SER A 62 2.17 2.24 14.43
C SER A 62 2.05 0.73 14.55
N LYS A 63 0.82 0.22 14.63
CA LYS A 63 0.53 -1.22 14.79
C LYS A 63 0.68 -2.01 13.50
N GLY A 64 0.56 -1.33 12.35
CA GLY A 64 0.53 -1.97 11.05
C GLY A 64 0.39 -0.95 9.93
N VAL A 65 0.63 -1.42 8.72
CA VAL A 65 0.49 -0.66 7.49
C VAL A 65 -0.29 -1.48 6.48
N HIS A 66 -1.18 -0.84 5.75
CA HIS A 66 -1.92 -1.44 4.64
C HIS A 66 -1.65 -0.64 3.35
N LEU A 67 -2.03 -1.23 2.23
CA LEU A 67 -2.01 -0.59 0.93
C LEU A 67 -3.14 -1.08 0.04
N GLU A 68 -3.37 -0.33 -1.03
CA GLU A 68 -4.30 -0.67 -2.09
C GLU A 68 -3.53 -0.79 -3.40
N MET A 69 -3.92 -1.76 -4.23
CA MET A 69 -3.37 -1.92 -5.56
C MET A 69 -4.41 -2.45 -6.54
N ALA A 70 -4.23 -2.12 -7.82
CA ALA A 70 -5.09 -2.66 -8.87
C ALA A 70 -5.01 -4.19 -8.93
N ALA A 71 -6.17 -4.86 -9.02
CA ALA A 71 -6.29 -6.31 -9.03
C ALA A 71 -5.59 -6.97 -10.23
N ASN A 72 -5.36 -6.22 -11.31
CA ASN A 72 -4.63 -6.69 -12.50
C ASN A 72 -3.10 -6.43 -12.45
N ASN A 73 -2.58 -5.91 -11.34
CA ASN A 73 -1.15 -5.58 -11.22
C ASN A 73 -0.35 -6.73 -10.58
N ASP A 74 -0.21 -7.83 -11.33
CA ASP A 74 0.50 -9.03 -10.86
C ASP A 74 1.91 -8.72 -10.35
N ARG A 75 2.61 -7.77 -10.98
CA ARG A 75 3.97 -7.38 -10.56
C ARG A 75 3.98 -6.81 -9.14
N ALA A 76 3.04 -5.92 -8.81
CA ALA A 76 2.92 -5.38 -7.46
C ALA A 76 2.49 -6.46 -6.46
N PHE A 77 1.55 -7.33 -6.85
CA PHE A 77 1.08 -8.42 -6.00
C PHE A 77 2.22 -9.34 -5.56
N HIS A 78 3.03 -9.81 -6.52
CA HIS A 78 4.19 -10.65 -6.24
C HIS A 78 5.28 -9.90 -5.44
N PHE A 79 5.40 -8.59 -5.64
CA PHE A 79 6.34 -7.77 -4.89
C PHE A 79 5.96 -7.69 -3.41
N TYR A 80 4.71 -7.32 -3.10
CA TYR A 80 4.24 -7.15 -1.72
C TYR A 80 4.12 -8.48 -0.96
N THR A 81 3.58 -9.53 -1.60
CA THR A 81 3.50 -10.86 -0.98
C THR A 81 4.88 -11.43 -0.65
N LYS A 82 5.90 -11.17 -1.47
CA LYS A 82 7.29 -11.54 -1.18
C LYS A 82 7.88 -10.79 0.03
N LEU A 83 7.39 -9.58 0.31
CA LEU A 83 7.78 -8.78 1.47
C LEU A 83 6.99 -9.14 2.74
N GLY A 84 5.98 -10.01 2.64
CA GLY A 84 5.21 -10.50 3.79
C GLY A 84 3.83 -9.85 3.96
N PHE A 85 3.40 -9.01 3.03
CA PHE A 85 2.04 -8.47 3.03
C PHE A 85 1.03 -9.57 2.70
N THR A 86 -0.17 -9.47 3.28
CA THR A 86 -1.22 -10.50 3.19
C THR A 86 -2.54 -9.89 2.78
N VAL A 87 -3.29 -10.55 1.89
CA VAL A 87 -4.56 -10.02 1.39
C VAL A 87 -5.56 -9.88 2.53
N LEU A 88 -6.07 -8.66 2.72
CA LEU A 88 -7.11 -8.33 3.69
C LEU A 88 -8.50 -8.40 3.04
N ALA A 89 -8.61 -7.92 1.81
CA ALA A 89 -9.82 -7.94 1.00
C ALA A 89 -9.47 -7.84 -0.50
N GLN A 90 -10.42 -8.15 -1.37
CA GLN A 90 -10.32 -7.87 -2.80
C GLN A 90 -11.71 -7.71 -3.42
N ASP A 91 -11.81 -6.87 -4.44
CA ASP A 91 -12.92 -6.85 -5.38
C ASP A 91 -12.40 -7.02 -6.82
N GLN A 92 -13.20 -6.67 -7.83
CA GLN A 92 -12.82 -6.86 -9.23
C GLN A 92 -11.72 -5.90 -9.70
N GLU A 93 -11.54 -4.76 -9.02
CA GLU A 93 -10.63 -3.70 -9.43
C GLU A 93 -9.47 -3.52 -8.46
N THR A 94 -9.64 -3.87 -7.18
CA THR A 94 -8.73 -3.53 -6.09
C THR A 94 -8.41 -4.73 -5.20
N ILE A 95 -7.16 -4.83 -4.77
CA ILE A 95 -6.70 -5.72 -3.71
C ILE A 95 -6.16 -4.85 -2.57
N TRP A 96 -6.61 -5.16 -1.35
CA TRP A 96 -6.11 -4.60 -0.11
C TRP A 96 -5.14 -5.59 0.55
N LEU A 97 -3.95 -5.10 0.90
CA LEU A 97 -2.82 -5.88 1.43
C LEU A 97 -2.29 -5.26 2.72
#